data_AF-A0A818AV65-F1
#
_entry.id   AF-A0A818AV65-F1
#
_cell.length_a   1.000
_cell.length_b   1.000
_cell.length_c   1.000
_cell.angle_alpha   90.00
_cell.angle_beta   90.00
_cell.angle_gamma   90.00
#
_symmetry.space_group_name_H-M   'P 1'
#
loop_
_entity.id
_entity.type
_entity.pdbx_description
1 polymer ?
#
loop_
_entity_poly.entity_id
_entity_poly.type
_entity_poly.pdbx_seq_one_letter_code
_entity_poly.pdbx_strand_id
1 'polypeptide(L)'
;MYCHFLNDNTISLVHVDASASSTNVMLDDRIEGTQNKFHRYARLGTTGKYYCGGKLDGSQCQCCNDRCGPSTGCNCSGCMLLDVQKRQLPRGWLVNREGASARRSRVDPTKFYCGRIIMTREKQIHGYCGPTNGEQCIACQKLSEQQSRRYGEI
;
A
#
# COMPACT_ATOMS: atom_id res chain seq x y z
N MET A 1 -50.66 -40.63 -60.56
CA MET A 1 -49.68 -39.87 -61.37
C MET A 1 -48.86 -39.07 -60.38
N TYR A 2 -47.84 -39.70 -59.75
CA TYR A 2 -46.39 -39.54 -60.03
C TYR A 2 -45.96 -38.06 -59.93
N CYS A 3 -44.93 -37.63 -59.19
CA CYS A 3 -43.70 -38.27 -58.74
C CYS A 3 -42.89 -37.29 -57.84
N HIS A 4 -42.12 -37.84 -56.88
CA HIS A 4 -40.74 -37.45 -56.51
C HIS A 4 -40.45 -36.09 -55.83
N PHE A 5 -39.39 -35.85 -55.04
CA PHE A 5 -38.21 -36.61 -54.59
C PHE A 5 -37.67 -35.96 -53.28
N LEU A 6 -36.90 -36.74 -52.51
CA LEU A 6 -36.12 -36.37 -51.33
C LEU A 6 -35.12 -35.23 -51.59
N ASN A 7 -34.70 -34.54 -50.52
CA ASN A 7 -33.28 -34.27 -50.33
C ASN A 7 -32.92 -34.11 -48.85
N ASP A 8 -32.03 -35.02 -48.43
CA ASP A 8 -31.23 -34.98 -47.24
C ASP A 8 -30.34 -33.73 -47.20
N ASN A 9 -30.18 -33.13 -46.03
CA ASN A 9 -28.86 -32.63 -45.67
C ASN A 9 -28.65 -32.65 -44.15
N THR A 10 -27.80 -33.60 -43.79
CA THR A 10 -27.15 -33.84 -42.50
C THR A 10 -26.49 -32.59 -41.92
N ILE A 11 -26.70 -32.33 -40.63
CA ILE A 11 -25.70 -31.62 -39.81
C ILE A 11 -25.29 -32.58 -38.69
N SER A 12 -24.10 -33.14 -38.86
CA SER A 12 -23.41 -33.99 -37.91
C SER A 12 -23.17 -33.27 -36.59
N LEU A 13 -23.49 -33.98 -35.51
CA LEU A 13 -23.01 -33.74 -34.15
C LEU A 13 -21.48 -33.74 -34.15
N VAL A 14 -20.87 -32.56 -34.17
CA VAL A 14 -19.46 -32.40 -33.78
C VAL A 14 -19.40 -32.25 -32.27
N HIS A 15 -18.85 -33.28 -31.63
CA HIS A 15 -18.35 -33.22 -30.26
C HIS A 15 -17.35 -32.05 -30.19
N VAL A 16 -17.68 -31.02 -29.42
CA VAL A 16 -16.68 -30.06 -28.96
C VAL A 16 -16.08 -30.62 -27.69
N ASP A 17 -14.91 -31.24 -27.87
CA ASP A 17 -14.06 -31.71 -26.79
C ASP A 17 -13.79 -30.57 -25.81
N ALA A 18 -14.14 -30.81 -24.55
CA ALA A 18 -13.81 -29.97 -23.42
C ALA A 18 -12.29 -30.00 -23.18
N SER A 19 -11.54 -29.20 -23.93
CA SER A 19 -10.12 -28.93 -23.64
C SER A 19 -9.62 -27.67 -24.34
N ALA A 20 -10.27 -26.54 -24.09
CA ALA A 20 -9.71 -25.23 -24.41
C ALA A 20 -9.36 -24.49 -23.12
N SER A 21 -8.18 -24.84 -22.61
CA SER A 21 -7.19 -23.98 -21.98
C SER A 21 -7.74 -22.67 -21.43
N SER A 22 -7.87 -22.63 -20.10
CA SER A 22 -8.10 -21.41 -19.34
C SER A 22 -7.18 -20.31 -19.87
N THR A 23 -7.76 -19.31 -20.53
CA THR A 23 -7.05 -18.07 -20.83
C THR A 23 -6.61 -17.51 -19.49
N ASN A 24 -5.34 -17.74 -19.20
CA ASN A 24 -4.64 -17.31 -18.01
C ASN A 24 -4.54 -15.79 -18.13
N VAL A 25 -5.61 -15.11 -17.71
CA VAL A 25 -5.56 -13.68 -17.43
C VAL A 25 -4.66 -13.59 -16.21
N MET A 26 -3.35 -13.51 -16.47
CA MET A 26 -2.39 -12.93 -15.56
C MET A 26 -2.88 -11.50 -15.33
N LEU A 27 -3.81 -11.36 -14.37
CA LEU A 27 -3.92 -10.15 -13.58
C LEU A 27 -2.48 -9.84 -13.20
N ASP A 28 -1.94 -8.78 -13.78
CA ASP A 28 -0.68 -8.16 -13.38
C ASP A 28 -0.83 -7.81 -11.89
N ASP A 29 -0.56 -8.82 -11.06
CA ASP A 29 -0.82 -8.83 -9.65
C ASP A 29 0.28 -7.94 -9.08
N ARG A 30 0.00 -6.63 -9.01
CA ARG A 30 0.82 -5.58 -8.36
C ARG A 30 1.08 -5.84 -6.88
N ILE A 31 0.87 -7.07 -6.41
CA ILE A 31 1.11 -7.62 -5.08
C ILE A 31 2.56 -8.12 -5.04
N GLU A 32 3.53 -7.22 -5.19
CA GLU A 32 4.92 -7.58 -4.85
C GLU A 32 4.97 -7.85 -3.35
N GLY A 33 5.01 -9.14 -2.98
CA GLY A 33 5.21 -9.59 -1.62
C GLY A 33 6.68 -9.92 -1.37
N THR A 34 7.21 -9.54 -0.22
CA THR A 34 8.60 -9.83 0.16
C THR A 34 8.72 -10.05 1.67
N GLN A 35 9.80 -10.69 2.12
CA GLN A 35 10.10 -10.78 3.55
C GLN A 35 10.65 -9.45 4.07
N ASN A 36 10.22 -9.05 5.27
CA ASN A 36 10.82 -7.92 5.99
C ASN A 36 11.98 -8.38 6.90
N LYS A 37 12.64 -7.44 7.58
CA LYS A 37 13.76 -7.74 8.52
C LYS A 37 13.42 -8.70 9.67
N PHE A 38 12.13 -8.92 9.92
CA PHE A 38 11.64 -9.87 10.92
C PHE A 38 11.30 -11.24 10.33
N HIS A 39 11.70 -11.51 9.08
CA HIS A 39 11.37 -12.72 8.32
C HIS A 39 9.85 -12.96 8.15
N ARG A 40 9.04 -11.90 8.31
CA ARG A 40 7.60 -11.94 8.09
C ARG A 40 7.30 -11.55 6.65
N TYR A 41 6.50 -12.36 5.98
CA TYR A 41 6.04 -12.04 4.63
C TYR A 41 5.12 -10.81 4.67
N ALA A 42 5.47 -9.79 3.89
CA ALA A 42 4.78 -8.52 3.82
C ALA A 42 4.24 -8.29 2.40
N ARG A 43 3.07 -7.67 2.30
CA ARG A 43 2.43 -7.31 1.02
C ARG A 43 2.10 -5.82 0.99
N LEU A 44 2.10 -5.25 -0.21
CA LEU A 44 1.59 -3.90 -0.42
C LEU A 44 0.09 -3.84 -0.11
N GLY A 45 -0.29 -2.89 0.74
CA GLY A 45 -1.68 -2.51 0.95
C GLY A 45 -2.14 -1.46 -0.07
N THR A 46 -3.41 -1.06 0.01
CA THR A 46 -4.02 -0.06 -0.89
C THR A 46 -3.36 1.32 -0.84
N THR A 47 -2.66 1.63 0.25
CA THR A 47 -1.86 2.85 0.41
C THR A 47 -0.47 2.76 -0.24
N GLY A 48 -0.11 1.62 -0.85
CA GLY A 48 1.23 1.40 -1.39
C GLY A 48 2.30 1.23 -0.31
N LYS A 49 1.90 0.84 0.90
CA LYS A 49 2.78 0.48 2.02
C LYS A 49 2.85 -1.02 2.21
N TYR A 50 3.99 -1.55 2.63
CA TYR A 50 4.11 -2.94 3.04
C TYR A 50 3.44 -3.20 4.40
N TYR A 51 2.78 -4.34 4.56
CA TYR A 51 2.23 -4.81 5.84
C TYR A 51 2.36 -6.33 5.96
N CYS A 52 2.68 -6.83 7.16
CA CYS A 52 2.91 -8.26 7.41
C CYS A 52 1.88 -8.94 8.33
N GLY A 53 0.88 -8.22 8.84
CA GLY A 53 -0.17 -8.78 9.71
C GLY A 53 0.28 -9.18 11.12
N GLY A 54 1.58 -9.27 11.40
CA GLY A 54 2.11 -9.68 12.70
C GLY A 54 2.11 -8.55 13.74
N LYS A 55 2.53 -8.86 14.97
CA LYS A 55 2.59 -7.91 16.09
C LYS A 55 3.50 -6.71 15.78
N LEU A 56 3.12 -5.52 16.24
CA LEU A 56 3.97 -4.33 16.15
C LEU A 56 5.17 -4.47 17.10
N ASP A 57 6.30 -3.93 16.66
CA ASP A 57 7.50 -3.76 17.46
C ASP A 57 7.51 -2.33 18.04
N GLY A 58 8.00 -2.15 19.26
CA GLY A 58 7.92 -0.86 19.98
C GLY A 58 6.67 -0.72 20.86
N SER A 59 6.54 0.44 21.51
CA SER A 59 5.46 0.66 22.49
C SER A 59 4.08 0.71 21.85
N GLN A 60 3.07 0.28 22.61
CA GLN A 60 1.68 0.28 22.14
C GLN A 60 1.22 1.69 21.77
N CYS A 61 0.49 1.75 20.66
CA CYS A 61 -0.12 2.97 20.16
C CYS A 61 -1.62 2.92 20.47
N GLN A 62 -2.23 4.04 20.85
CA GLN A 62 -3.68 4.09 21.08
C GLN A 62 -4.50 4.12 19.77
N CYS A 63 -3.85 4.19 18.61
CA CYS A 63 -4.53 4.27 17.31
C CYS A 63 -4.56 2.94 16.54
N CYS A 64 -4.13 1.84 17.15
CA CYS A 64 -3.99 0.55 16.48
C CYS A 64 -4.27 -0.65 17.41
N ASN A 65 -4.64 -1.79 16.82
CA ASN A 65 -4.86 -3.05 17.54
C ASN A 65 -3.56 -3.87 17.77
N ASP A 66 -2.43 -3.20 17.92
CA ASP A 66 -1.10 -3.81 18.11
C ASP A 66 -0.63 -4.76 16.97
N ARG A 67 -1.26 -4.70 15.80
CA ARG A 67 -0.89 -5.48 14.61
C ARG A 67 -0.46 -4.59 13.44
N CYS A 68 0.42 -5.12 12.60
CA CYS A 68 0.90 -4.48 11.38
C CYS A 68 -0.11 -4.64 10.25
N GLY A 69 -0.86 -3.61 9.87
CA GLY A 69 -1.89 -3.75 8.83
C GLY A 69 -2.50 -2.44 8.35
N PRO A 70 -3.08 -2.40 7.13
CA PRO A 70 -3.61 -1.17 6.53
C PRO A 70 -4.94 -0.69 7.14
N SER A 71 -5.74 -1.59 7.72
CA SER A 71 -7.09 -1.29 8.22
C SER A 71 -7.07 -0.66 9.62
N THR A 72 -6.52 -1.40 10.59
CA THR A 72 -6.53 -1.04 12.02
C THR A 72 -5.13 -1.00 12.61
N GLY A 73 -4.11 -1.18 11.78
CA GLY A 73 -2.73 -1.38 12.20
C GLY A 73 -1.84 -0.19 11.88
N CYS A 74 -0.81 0.00 12.69
CA CYS A 74 0.34 0.78 12.24
C CYS A 74 1.21 -0.07 11.32
N ASN A 75 2.28 0.51 10.80
CA ASN A 75 3.32 -0.27 10.18
C ASN A 75 4.35 -0.73 11.22
N CYS A 76 4.87 -1.96 11.11
CA CYS A 76 6.00 -2.39 11.93
C CYS A 76 7.31 -1.80 11.38
N SER A 77 8.38 -1.69 12.17
CA SER A 77 9.64 -1.10 11.67
C SER A 77 10.25 -1.89 10.52
N GLY A 78 10.06 -3.21 10.49
CA GLY A 78 10.52 -4.06 9.39
C GLY A 78 9.81 -3.76 8.07
N CYS A 79 8.49 -3.53 8.11
CA CYS A 79 7.75 -3.13 6.92
C CYS A 79 8.04 -1.67 6.53
N MET A 80 8.32 -0.79 7.49
CA MET A 80 8.74 0.58 7.19
C MET A 80 10.09 0.61 6.49
N LEU A 81 11.03 -0.24 6.93
CA LEU A 81 12.32 -0.40 6.27
C LEU A 81 12.16 -0.88 4.82
N LEU A 82 11.24 -1.83 4.57
CA LEU A 82 10.90 -2.25 3.21
C LEU A 82 10.37 -1.08 2.38
N ASP A 83 9.46 -0.28 2.93
CA ASP A 83 8.93 0.90 2.22
C ASP A 83 10.06 1.86 1.82
N VAL A 84 11.00 2.15 2.74
CA VAL A 84 12.16 3.00 2.49
C VAL A 84 13.07 2.40 1.41
N GLN A 85 13.40 1.10 1.53
CA GLN A 85 14.32 0.42 0.61
C GLN A 85 13.74 0.27 -0.80
N LYS A 86 12.50 -0.21 -0.92
CA LYS A 86 11.84 -0.44 -2.22
C LYS A 86 11.59 0.86 -2.98
N ARG A 87 11.36 1.96 -2.26
CA ARG A 87 11.24 3.31 -2.83
C ARG A 87 12.57 4.04 -2.96
N GLN A 88 13.67 3.43 -2.52
CA GLN A 88 15.02 4.01 -2.53
C GLN A 88 15.06 5.40 -1.88
N LEU A 89 14.36 5.56 -0.76
CA LEU A 89 14.28 6.86 -0.09
C LEU A 89 15.61 7.20 0.61
N PRO A 90 16.04 8.48 0.59
CA PRO A 90 17.23 8.90 1.31
C PRO A 90 17.10 8.74 2.84
N ARG A 91 18.22 8.77 3.55
CA ARG A 91 18.22 8.76 5.02
C ARG A 91 17.37 9.91 5.58
N GLY A 92 16.60 9.60 6.62
CA GLY A 92 15.69 10.57 7.25
C GLY A 92 14.36 10.76 6.51
N TRP A 93 14.07 9.93 5.51
CA TRP A 93 12.74 9.83 4.90
C TRP A 93 12.03 8.57 5.36
N LEU A 94 10.72 8.69 5.55
CA LEU A 94 9.82 7.59 5.90
C LEU A 94 8.52 7.70 5.11
N VAL A 95 7.62 6.75 5.31
CA VAL A 95 6.33 6.72 4.60
C VAL A 95 5.19 6.85 5.61
N ASN A 96 4.36 7.88 5.47
CA ASN A 96 3.24 8.11 6.38
C ASN A 96 2.10 7.11 6.13
N ARG A 97 1.05 7.11 6.96
CA ARG A 97 -0.06 6.13 6.86
C ARG A 97 -0.83 6.15 5.54
N GLU A 98 -0.78 7.25 4.79
CA GLU A 98 -1.43 7.39 3.47
C GLU A 98 -0.52 6.94 2.33
N GLY A 99 0.69 6.45 2.64
CA GLY A 99 1.63 6.01 1.62
C GLY A 99 2.49 7.12 1.03
N ALA A 100 2.39 8.36 1.52
CA ALA A 100 3.23 9.45 1.03
C ALA A 100 4.60 9.43 1.70
N SER A 101 5.65 9.59 0.90
CA SER A 101 7.00 9.84 1.40
C SER A 101 7.02 11.14 2.19
N ALA A 102 7.63 11.12 3.37
CA ALA A 102 7.70 12.25 4.28
C ALA A 102 9.14 12.42 4.76
N ARG A 103 9.64 13.65 4.67
CA ARG A 103 10.99 14.01 5.08
C ARG A 103 10.99 14.44 6.54
N ARG A 104 12.01 14.02 7.28
CA ARG A 104 12.32 14.59 8.60
C ARG A 104 12.60 16.09 8.48
N SER A 105 12.08 16.87 9.42
CA SER A 105 12.36 18.30 9.47
C SER A 105 13.84 18.53 9.73
N ARG A 106 14.37 19.63 9.16
CA ARG A 106 15.69 20.16 9.53
C ARG A 106 15.62 21.05 10.78
N VAL A 107 14.45 21.59 11.09
CA VAL A 107 14.21 22.51 12.22
C VAL A 107 13.85 21.74 13.49
N ASP A 108 12.97 20.75 13.37
CA ASP A 108 12.51 19.90 14.48
C ASP A 108 12.62 18.42 14.07
N PRO A 109 13.74 17.74 14.40
CA PRO A 109 13.99 16.36 13.98
C PRO A 109 12.95 15.33 14.42
N THR A 110 12.04 15.69 15.32
CA THR A 110 10.93 14.84 15.75
C THR A 110 9.76 14.84 14.77
N LYS A 111 9.69 15.83 13.87
CA LYS A 111 8.59 16.02 12.91
C LYS A 111 8.93 15.56 11.51
N PHE A 112 7.93 15.01 10.83
CA PHE A 112 7.98 14.63 9.41
C PHE A 112 6.96 15.39 8.59
N TYR A 113 7.27 15.68 7.33
CA TYR A 113 6.43 16.45 6.42
C TYR A 113 6.42 15.82 5.03
N CYS A 114 5.23 15.65 4.44
CA CYS A 114 5.09 15.05 3.10
C CYS A 114 4.98 16.06 1.96
N GLY A 115 4.88 17.36 2.25
CA GLY A 115 4.82 18.41 1.24
C GLY A 115 3.54 18.44 0.39
N ARG A 116 2.57 17.53 0.63
CA ARG A 116 1.28 17.52 -0.08
C ARG A 116 0.38 18.65 0.40
N ILE A 117 -0.55 19.04 -0.47
CA ILE A 117 -1.59 20.02 -0.16
C ILE A 117 -2.49 19.45 0.95
N ILE A 118 -2.77 20.26 1.96
CA ILE A 118 -3.75 20.03 3.02
C ILE A 118 -4.79 21.14 2.96
N MET A 119 -6.06 20.75 2.90
CA MET A 119 -7.18 21.69 2.97
C MET A 119 -7.38 22.12 4.41
N THR A 120 -6.67 23.16 4.85
CA THR A 120 -6.91 23.79 6.15
C THR A 120 -7.95 24.90 6.01
N ARG A 121 -8.88 25.02 6.96
CA ARG A 121 -9.90 26.09 6.97
C ARG A 121 -9.33 27.46 7.35
N GLU A 122 -8.05 27.52 7.73
CA GLU A 122 -7.39 28.73 8.20
C GLU A 122 -6.71 29.49 7.04
N LYS A 123 -7.07 30.77 6.90
CA LYS A 123 -6.62 31.67 5.81
C LYS A 123 -5.11 31.98 5.81
N GLN A 124 -4.37 31.62 6.86
CA GLN A 124 -2.97 32.01 7.05
C GLN A 124 -1.97 30.89 6.72
N ILE A 125 -2.45 29.71 6.35
CA ILE A 125 -1.61 28.56 6.03
C ILE A 125 -1.54 28.45 4.50
N HIS A 126 -0.35 28.22 3.93
CA HIS A 126 -0.21 28.05 2.47
C HIS A 126 -0.84 26.74 1.96
N GLY A 127 -1.48 25.97 2.85
CA GLY A 127 -2.19 24.74 2.52
C GLY A 127 -1.27 23.58 2.20
N TYR A 128 -0.03 23.54 2.72
CA TYR A 128 0.89 22.41 2.51
C TYR A 128 1.32 21.78 3.84
N CYS A 129 1.59 20.48 3.81
CA CYS A 129 2.24 19.80 4.93
C CYS A 129 3.74 20.09 4.92
N GLY A 130 4.21 21.14 5.62
CA GLY A 130 5.62 21.53 5.60
C GLY A 130 5.99 22.65 6.58
N PRO A 131 7.25 22.71 7.06
CA PRO A 131 7.65 23.59 8.16
C PRO A 131 7.66 25.09 7.83
N THR A 132 7.60 25.47 6.54
CA THR A 132 7.67 26.85 6.06
C THR A 132 6.27 27.47 5.93
N ASN A 133 5.48 27.46 7.01
CA ASN A 133 4.08 27.96 7.08
C ASN A 133 2.98 26.93 6.77
N GLY A 134 3.20 25.66 7.14
CA GLY A 134 2.25 24.57 7.00
C GLY A 134 2.20 23.67 8.23
N GLU A 135 1.01 23.32 8.73
CA GLU A 135 0.91 22.30 9.76
C GLU A 135 1.25 20.92 9.24
N GLN A 136 1.58 19.99 10.14
CA GLN A 136 1.63 18.57 9.74
C GLN A 136 0.23 18.10 9.38
N CYS A 137 0.07 17.42 8.25
CA CYS A 137 -1.15 16.67 7.99
C CYS A 137 -1.32 15.55 9.04
N ILE A 138 -2.55 15.10 9.27
CA ILE A 138 -2.86 14.04 10.25
C ILE A 138 -1.98 12.80 10.03
N ALA A 139 -1.74 12.42 8.77
CA ALA A 139 -0.87 11.29 8.45
C ALA A 139 0.59 11.49 8.90
N CYS A 140 1.13 12.70 8.75
CA CYS A 140 2.49 13.05 9.14
C CYS A 140 2.65 13.29 10.65
N GLN A 141 1.60 13.81 11.33
CA GLN A 141 1.54 13.85 12.79
C GLN A 141 1.66 12.43 13.37
N LYS A 142 0.85 11.49 12.85
CA LYS A 142 0.90 10.09 13.26
C LYS A 142 2.25 9.43 12.98
N LEU A 143 2.88 9.73 11.85
CA LEU A 143 4.23 9.26 11.56
C LEU A 143 5.26 9.77 12.59
N SER A 144 5.13 11.03 13.02
CA SER A 144 6.03 11.64 14.01
C SER A 144 5.87 10.99 15.39
N GLU A 145 4.64 10.70 15.80
CA GLU A 145 4.37 9.91 17.02
C GLU A 145 4.94 8.49 16.94
N GLN A 146 4.86 7.85 15.77
CA GLN A 146 5.37 6.49 15.58
C GLN A 146 6.89 6.45 15.51
N GLN A 147 7.55 7.48 14.95
CA GLN A 147 9.01 7.56 14.85
C GLN A 147 9.66 7.31 16.20
N SER A 148 9.26 8.09 17.21
CA SER A 148 9.89 8.05 18.54
C SER A 148 9.70 6.72 19.24
N ARG A 149 8.68 5.94 18.86
CA ARG A 149 8.32 4.66 19.50
C ARG A 149 8.85 3.44 18.78
N ARG A 150 9.06 3.52 17.46
CA ARG A 150 9.22 2.33 16.60
C ARG A 150 10.27 2.45 15.51
N TYR A 151 10.42 3.62 14.89
CA TYR A 151 11.27 3.78 13.70
C TYR A 151 12.58 4.50 14.01
N GLY A 152 12.97 4.63 15.29
CA GLY A 152 14.15 5.37 15.73
C GLY A 152 15.46 4.98 15.02
N GLU A 153 15.54 3.72 14.57
CA GLU A 153 16.72 3.10 13.96
C GLU A 153 16.68 3.05 12.42
N ILE A 154 15.63 3.60 11.80
CA ILE A 154 15.48 3.72 10.34
C ILE A 154 15.90 5.12 9.89
#